data_AF-A0A2T5HSE0-F1
#
_entry.id   AF-A0A2T5HSE0-F1
#
_cell.length_a   1.000
_cell.length_b   1.000
_cell.length_c   1.000
_cell.angle_alpha   90.00
_cell.angle_beta   90.00
_cell.angle_gamma   90.00
#
_symmetry.space_group_name_H-M   'P 1'
#
loop_
_entity.id
_entity.type
_entity.pdbx_description
1 polymer ?
#
loop_
_entity_poly.entity_id
_entity_poly.type
_entity_poly.pdbx_seq_one_letter_code
_entity_poly.pdbx_strand_id
1 'polypeptide(L)' 'MKSETTHMRTRLAPVVALLLGTSVLAACETTPQEYPVSHETCAPGDPVQTLDANDCKLPGM' A
#
# COMPACT_ATOMS: atom_id res chain seq x y z
N MET A 1 -1.07 -34.65 -27.24
CA MET A 1 -1.90 -33.93 -26.22
C MET A 1 -0.98 -33.34 -25.15
N LYS A 2 -0.37 -32.18 -25.40
CA LYS A 2 0.53 -31.49 -24.43
C LYS A 2 0.80 -30.05 -24.90
N SER A 3 -0.22 -29.22 -25.03
CA SER A 3 0.00 -27.83 -25.53
C SER A 3 -0.84 -26.78 -24.81
N GLU A 4 -2.05 -27.10 -24.35
CA GLU A 4 -2.92 -26.10 -23.70
C GLU A 4 -2.52 -25.72 -22.26
N THR A 5 -1.84 -26.59 -21.51
CA THR A 5 -1.55 -26.35 -20.09
C THR A 5 -0.46 -25.27 -19.87
N THR A 6 0.34 -24.95 -20.89
CA THR A 6 1.47 -24.02 -20.77
C THR A 6 1.03 -22.56 -20.91
N HIS A 7 0.06 -22.26 -21.79
CA HIS A 7 -0.38 -20.88 -22.04
C HIS A 7 -1.24 -20.28 -20.92
N MET A 8 -1.99 -21.13 -20.20
CA MET A 8 -2.82 -20.70 -19.08
C MET A 8 -1.97 -20.20 -17.91
N ARG A 9 -0.83 -20.86 -17.63
CA ARG A 9 0.11 -20.49 -16.56
C ARG A 9 0.74 -19.10 -16.78
N THR A 10 1.00 -18.72 -18.03
CA THR A 10 1.66 -17.45 -18.38
C THR A 10 0.75 -16.23 -18.19
N ARG A 11 -0.59 -16.37 -18.32
CA ARG A 11 -1.54 -15.27 -18.11
C ARG A 11 -1.95 -15.06 -16.65
N LEU A 12 -1.73 -16.05 -15.79
CA LEU A 12 -2.02 -15.96 -14.36
C LEU A 12 -0.95 -15.18 -13.58
N ALA A 13 0.31 -15.21 -14.03
CA ALA A 13 1.43 -14.52 -13.38
C ALA A 13 1.22 -13.01 -13.10
N PRO A 14 0.75 -12.18 -14.05
CA PRO A 14 0.55 -10.75 -13.78
C PRO A 14 -0.58 -10.48 -12.78
N VAL A 15 -1.64 -11.28 -12.79
CA VAL A 15 -2.77 -11.14 -11.86
C VAL A 15 -2.33 -11.49 -10.44
N VAL A 16 -1.55 -12.56 -10.30
CA VAL A 16 -0.97 -12.95 -9.01
C VAL A 16 -0.01 -11.89 -8.48
N ALA A 17 0.82 -11.30 -9.33
CA ALA A 17 1.73 -10.21 -8.95
C ALA A 17 0.98 -8.95 -8.47
N LEU A 18 -0.12 -8.59 -9.14
CA LEU A 18 -0.95 -7.44 -8.75
C LEU A 18 -1.61 -7.66 -7.38
N LEU A 19 -2.16 -8.86 -7.15
CA LEU A 19 -2.80 -9.22 -5.88
C LEU A 19 -1.79 -9.20 -4.72
N LEU A 20 -0.58 -9.73 -4.92
CA LEU A 20 0.49 -9.70 -3.92
C LEU A 20 0.99 -8.28 -3.61
N GLY A 21 0.99 -7.37 -4.59
CA GLY A 21 1.36 -5.97 -4.38
C GLY A 21 0.40 -5.23 -3.45
N THR A 22 -0.91 -5.48 -3.58
CA THR A 22 -1.93 -4.78 -2.78
C THR A 22 -1.90 -5.12 -1.29
N SER A 23 -1.48 -6.33 -0.91
CA SER A 23 -1.38 -6.74 0.50
C SER A 23 -0.29 -5.99 1.28
N VAL A 24 0.73 -5.46 0.60
CA VAL A 24 1.81 -4.70 1.24
C VAL A 24 1.34 -3.30 1.65
N LEU A 25 0.41 -2.70 0.89
CA LEU A 25 -0.14 -1.37 1.20
C LEU A 25 -1.12 -1.40 2.38
N ALA A 26 -1.80 -2.52 2.61
CA ALA A 26 -2.73 -2.68 3.74
C ALA A 26 -2.05 -2.72 5.11
N ALA A 27 -0.72 -2.92 5.16
CA ALA A 27 0.06 -2.94 6.40
C ALA A 27 0.59 -1.56 6.81
N CYS A 28 0.28 -0.49 6.07
CA CYS A 28 0.79 0.87 6.37
C CYS A 28 0.06 1.60 7.51
N GLU A 29 -1.07 1.11 8.01
CA GLU A 29 -1.73 1.67 9.20
C GLU A 29 -1.89 0.60 10.27
N THR A 30 -0.99 0.61 11.26
CA THR A 30 -1.06 -0.33 12.38
C THR A 30 -1.64 0.29 13.65
N THR A 31 -1.49 1.59 13.88
CA THR A 31 -1.88 2.23 15.15
C THR A 31 -1.99 3.77 15.01
N PRO A 32 -3.12 4.40 15.38
CA PRO A 32 -3.27 5.87 15.31
C PRO A 32 -2.46 6.63 16.39
N GLN A 33 -1.73 5.92 17.25
CA GLN A 33 -0.94 6.46 18.36
C GLN A 33 0.57 6.40 18.13
N GLU A 34 1.04 5.94 16.97
CA GLU A 34 2.47 5.80 16.66
C GLU A 34 2.80 6.41 15.30
N TYR A 35 3.97 7.03 15.18
CA TYR A 35 4.40 7.58 13.90
C TYR A 35 4.67 6.45 12.88
N PRO A 36 4.19 6.57 11.63
CA PRO A 36 4.17 5.47 10.66
C PRO A 36 5.56 5.04 10.15
N VAL A 37 6.62 5.83 10.39
CA VAL A 37 7.99 5.53 9.93
C VAL A 37 8.89 5.08 11.08
N SER A 38 8.81 5.75 12.24
CA SER A 38 9.69 5.47 13.38
C SER A 38 9.06 4.53 14.41
N HIS A 39 7.74 4.34 14.38
CA HIS A 39 6.97 3.60 15.39
C HIS A 39 7.08 4.16 16.82
N GLU A 40 7.58 5.38 16.98
CA GLU A 40 7.59 6.09 18.25
C GLU A 40 6.16 6.51 18.60
N THR A 41 5.80 6.51 19.90
CA THR A 41 4.50 7.02 20.36
C THR A 41 4.36 8.51 20.05
N CYS A 42 3.18 8.92 19.59
CA CYS A 42 2.87 10.33 19.31
C CYS A 42 3.09 11.22 20.54
N ALA A 43 3.61 12.43 20.30
CA ALA A 43 3.73 13.42 21.34
C ALA A 43 2.34 13.96 21.76
N PRO A 44 2.16 14.38 23.03
CA PRO A 44 0.93 15.04 23.45
C PRO A 44 0.65 16.28 22.62
N GLY A 45 -0.49 16.32 21.92
CA GLY A 45 -0.89 17.43 21.05
C GLY A 45 -0.39 17.35 19.60
N ASP A 46 0.33 16.29 19.23
CA ASP A 46 0.79 16.00 17.86
C ASP A 46 0.35 14.59 17.43
N PRO A 47 -0.96 14.36 17.21
CA PRO A 47 -1.47 13.07 16.79
C PRO A 47 -1.13 12.77 15.32
N VAL A 48 -1.12 11.49 14.95
CA VAL A 48 -1.08 11.11 13.52
C VAL A 48 -2.27 11.76 12.81
N GLN A 49 -1.99 12.52 11.76
CA GLN A 49 -3.02 13.17 10.96
C GLN A 49 -3.39 12.30 9.74
N THR A 50 -4.68 12.27 9.43
CA THR A 50 -5.17 11.70 8.17
C THR A 50 -4.93 12.74 7.08
N LEU A 51 -4.04 12.45 6.14
CA LEU A 51 -3.74 13.32 5.01
C LEU A 51 -4.51 12.83 3.80
N ASP A 52 -5.44 13.64 3.28
CA ASP A 52 -6.07 13.35 2.00
C ASP A 52 -5.13 13.76 0.87
N ALA A 53 -5.17 13.03 -0.24
CA ALA A 53 -4.34 13.37 -1.40
C ALA A 53 -4.63 14.79 -1.93
N ASN A 54 -5.84 15.32 -1.73
CA ASN A 54 -6.20 16.69 -2.11
C ASN A 54 -5.65 17.75 -1.15
N ASP A 55 -5.19 17.38 0.05
CA ASP A 55 -4.53 18.31 0.98
C ASP A 55 -3.14 18.73 0.48
N CYS A 56 -2.53 17.89 -0.37
CA CYS A 56 -1.26 18.16 -1.02
C CYS A 56 -1.41 19.17 -2.17
N LYS A 57 -1.54 20.46 -1.84
CA LYS A 57 -1.36 21.52 -2.84
C LYS A 57 0.12 21.68 -3.18
N LEU A 58 0.51 21.17 -4.35
CA LEU A 58 1.82 21.47 -4.93
C LEU A 58 1.84 22.94 -5.37
N PRO A 59 2.79 23.77 -4.91
CA PRO A 59 2.88 25.15 -5.34
C PRO A 59 3.15 25.21 -6.85
N GLY A 60 2.23 25.84 -7.60
CA GLY A 60 2.37 26.08 -9.04
C GLY A 60 1.56 25.18 -9.97
N MET A 61 0.61 24.39 -9.44
CA MET A 61 -0.32 23.55 -10.21
C MET A 61 -1.77 23.97 -9.99
#